data_AF-A0A6N8A6F6-F1
#
_entry.id   AF-A0A6N8A6F6-F1
#
_cell.length_a   1.000
_cell.length_b   1.000
_cell.length_c   1.000
_cell.angle_alpha   90.00
_cell.angle_beta   90.00
_cell.angle_gamma   90.00
#
_symmetry.space_group_name_H-M   'P 1'
#
loop_
_entity.id
_entity.type
_entity.pdbx_description
1 polymer ?
#
loop_
_entity_poly.entity_id
_entity_poly.type
_entity_poly.pdbx_seq_one_letter_code
_entity_poly.pdbx_strand_id
1 'polypeptide(L)'
;MGDIVGSSASADTPARATELNSRFNEAIDQANRANDGTISSPLTITLGDEFQGLCRSLHSGFEVIHHLRLELLKSGIACRFALGLVTLHTPLNRDRAWNMLGEGLAETRDRLNAKKDPSAYRFVLGRQKPVSDLLDAVGEGLTDMETGWSTSQFGYVLALRDLGGDVGAVAKTRGVGVRSVYKGLHSANWDLYQRQVSAVSGFLAEQDRLAGLRDCDT
;
A
#
# COMPACT_ATOMS: atom_id res chain seq x y z
N MET A 1 2.32 -7.55 4.04
CA MET A 1 1.42 -7.71 5.21
C MET A 1 0.92 -6.34 5.61
N GLY A 2 -0.23 -6.24 6.27
CA GLY A 2 -0.72 -4.96 6.79
C GLY A 2 -1.82 -5.11 7.82
N ASP A 3 -2.01 -4.08 8.64
CA ASP A 3 -3.03 -4.04 9.69
C ASP A 3 -3.67 -2.64 9.83
N ILE A 4 -4.93 -2.62 10.27
CA ILE A 4 -5.67 -1.38 10.54
C ILE A 4 -5.11 -0.71 11.80
N VAL A 5 -4.76 0.57 11.69
CA VAL A 5 -4.32 1.38 12.82
C VAL A 5 -5.55 1.83 13.62
N GLY A 6 -5.58 1.49 14.91
CA GLY A 6 -6.64 1.92 15.82
C GLY A 6 -7.98 1.17 15.64
N SER A 7 -7.95 -0.06 15.13
CA SER A 7 -9.13 -0.90 14.85
C SER A 7 -10.12 -0.94 16.02
N SER A 8 -9.64 -1.11 17.26
CA SER A 8 -10.48 -1.14 18.46
C SER A 8 -11.20 0.18 18.76
N ALA A 9 -10.58 1.32 18.47
CA ALA A 9 -11.21 2.63 18.64
C ALA A 9 -12.21 2.93 17.52
N SER A 10 -11.92 2.49 16.29
CA SER A 10 -12.81 2.64 15.13
C SER A 10 -14.01 1.69 15.15
N ALA A 11 -13.95 0.62 15.96
CA ALA A 11 -14.97 -0.42 16.12
C ALA A 11 -15.62 -0.40 17.53
N ASP A 12 -15.81 0.79 18.10
CA ASP A 12 -16.36 1.00 19.45
C ASP A 12 -17.83 0.56 19.62
N THR A 13 -18.55 0.38 18.52
CA THR A 13 -19.91 -0.14 18.47
C THR A 13 -20.03 -1.30 17.48
N PRO A 14 -20.96 -2.26 17.67
CA PRO A 14 -21.16 -3.36 16.73
C PRO A 14 -21.44 -2.91 15.29
N ALA A 15 -22.19 -1.80 15.12
CA ALA A 15 -22.51 -1.25 13.80
C ALA A 15 -21.24 -0.73 13.09
N ARG A 16 -20.40 0.03 13.79
CA ARG A 16 -19.14 0.56 13.23
C ARG A 16 -18.11 -0.54 13.00
N ALA A 17 -18.06 -1.54 13.87
CA ALA A 17 -17.24 -2.73 13.66
C ALA A 17 -17.63 -3.47 12.36
N THR A 18 -18.94 -3.63 12.12
CA THR A 18 -19.48 -4.27 10.90
C THR A 18 -19.15 -3.45 9.66
N GLU A 19 -19.32 -2.12 9.72
CA GLU A 19 -19.00 -1.23 8.61
C GLU A 19 -17.50 -1.23 8.29
N LEU A 20 -16.64 -1.12 9.30
CA LEU A 20 -15.19 -1.18 9.14
C LEU A 20 -14.76 -2.50 8.51
N ASN A 21 -15.28 -3.61 9.02
CA ASN A 21 -15.00 -4.95 8.49
C ASN A 21 -15.44 -5.05 7.02
N SER A 22 -16.66 -4.63 6.69
CA SER A 22 -17.18 -4.69 5.32
C SER A 22 -16.29 -3.91 4.34
N ARG A 23 -15.96 -2.65 4.68
CA ARG A 23 -15.14 -1.78 3.81
C ARG A 23 -13.71 -2.30 3.65
N PHE A 24 -13.14 -2.84 4.73
CA PHE A 24 -11.81 -3.44 4.69
C PHE A 24 -11.77 -4.69 3.82
N ASN A 25 -12.74 -5.61 3.98
CA ASN A 25 -12.86 -6.80 3.14
C ASN A 25 -13.05 -6.43 1.68
N GLU A 26 -13.92 -5.46 1.38
CA GLU A 26 -14.15 -5.01 0.01
C GLU A 26 -12.88 -4.46 -0.66
N ALA A 27 -12.09 -3.66 0.07
CA ALA A 27 -10.83 -3.12 -0.42
C ALA A 27 -9.79 -4.23 -0.68
N ILE A 28 -9.68 -5.22 0.22
CA ILE A 28 -8.79 -6.38 0.04
C ILE A 28 -9.21 -7.24 -1.16
N ASP A 29 -10.51 -7.50 -1.29
CA ASP A 29 -11.05 -8.26 -2.41
C ASP A 29 -10.86 -7.53 -3.75
N GLN A 30 -11.04 -6.21 -3.77
CA GLN A 30 -10.76 -5.39 -4.95
C GLN A 30 -9.27 -5.42 -5.31
N ALA A 31 -8.38 -5.33 -4.32
CA ALA A 31 -6.95 -5.41 -4.54
C ALA A 31 -6.55 -6.79 -5.12
N ASN A 32 -7.09 -7.88 -4.59
CA ASN A 32 -6.88 -9.22 -5.14
C ASN A 32 -7.33 -9.32 -6.60
N ARG A 33 -8.53 -8.83 -6.93
CA ARG A 33 -9.07 -8.86 -8.31
C ARG A 33 -8.27 -7.99 -9.29
N ALA A 34 -7.89 -6.79 -8.87
CA ALA A 34 -7.18 -5.83 -9.74
C ALA A 34 -5.75 -6.25 -10.05
N ASN A 35 -5.20 -7.18 -9.27
CA ASN A 35 -3.80 -7.62 -9.32
C ASN A 35 -3.69 -9.13 -9.58
N ASP A 36 -4.72 -9.71 -10.20
CA ASP A 36 -4.71 -11.10 -10.63
C ASP A 36 -3.56 -11.29 -11.63
N GLY A 37 -2.59 -12.13 -11.28
CA GLY A 37 -1.36 -12.30 -12.06
C GLY A 37 -0.11 -11.61 -11.50
N THR A 38 -0.20 -10.67 -10.54
CA THR A 38 1.00 -10.18 -9.81
C THR A 38 1.06 -10.77 -8.40
N ILE A 39 -0.09 -11.11 -7.82
CA ILE A 39 -0.21 -11.77 -6.54
C ILE A 39 -0.06 -13.29 -6.72
N SER A 40 0.95 -13.87 -6.04
CA SER A 40 1.24 -15.31 -6.05
C SER A 40 0.40 -16.09 -5.02
N SER A 41 0.07 -15.45 -3.91
CA SER A 41 -0.87 -15.92 -2.88
C SER A 41 -1.74 -14.74 -2.46
N PRO A 42 -3.08 -14.85 -2.52
CA PRO A 42 -4.00 -13.74 -2.34
C PRO A 42 -3.84 -13.07 -0.97
N LEU A 43 -4.09 -11.76 -0.93
CA LEU A 43 -4.24 -11.02 0.31
C LEU A 43 -5.38 -11.66 1.12
N THR A 44 -5.04 -12.22 2.28
CA THR A 44 -5.93 -13.01 3.14
C THR A 44 -5.99 -12.35 4.51
N ILE A 45 -7.19 -11.97 4.94
CA ILE A 45 -7.45 -11.38 6.26
C ILE A 45 -7.36 -12.46 7.33
N THR A 46 -6.56 -12.24 8.38
CA THR A 46 -6.23 -13.18 9.48
C THR A 46 -7.03 -12.93 10.75
N LEU A 47 -6.75 -11.82 11.43
CA LEU A 47 -7.29 -11.47 12.76
C LEU A 47 -8.45 -10.48 12.67
N GLY A 48 -9.03 -10.31 11.47
CA GLY A 48 -10.13 -9.40 11.18
C GLY A 48 -9.68 -8.00 10.77
N ASP A 49 -8.56 -7.52 11.34
CA ASP A 49 -7.95 -6.22 11.03
C ASP A 49 -6.53 -6.32 10.44
N GLU A 50 -5.96 -7.53 10.37
CA GLU A 50 -4.70 -7.84 9.72
C GLU A 50 -4.92 -8.65 8.44
N PHE A 51 -4.08 -8.43 7.42
CA PHE A 51 -3.99 -9.26 6.24
C PHE A 51 -2.54 -9.60 5.88
N GLN A 52 -2.38 -10.71 5.17
CA GLN A 52 -1.10 -11.13 4.60
C GLN A 52 -1.28 -11.66 3.18
N GLY A 53 -0.24 -11.58 2.36
CA GLY A 53 -0.26 -12.06 0.98
C GLY A 53 1.16 -12.12 0.43
N LEU A 54 1.34 -12.80 -0.70
CA LEU A 54 2.63 -12.91 -1.39
C LEU A 54 2.48 -12.43 -2.83
N CYS A 55 3.35 -11.52 -3.24
CA CYS A 55 3.48 -11.08 -4.63
C CYS A 55 4.65 -11.78 -5.31
N ARG A 56 4.74 -11.66 -6.64
CA ARG A 56 5.85 -12.24 -7.42
C ARG A 56 7.17 -11.50 -7.21
N SER A 57 7.11 -10.23 -6.88
CA SER A 57 8.26 -9.34 -6.73
C SER A 57 8.04 -8.29 -5.64
N LEU A 58 9.10 -7.61 -5.20
CA LEU A 58 9.00 -6.48 -4.28
C LEU A 58 8.28 -5.31 -4.95
N HIS A 59 8.61 -5.03 -6.21
CA HIS A 59 7.99 -3.98 -7.02
C HIS A 59 6.47 -4.16 -7.10
N SER A 60 6.00 -5.34 -7.53
CA SER A 60 4.57 -5.64 -7.57
C SER A 60 3.90 -5.58 -6.18
N GLY A 61 4.61 -6.02 -5.14
CA GLY A 61 4.13 -5.90 -3.76
C GLY A 61 3.94 -4.45 -3.31
N PHE A 62 4.83 -3.55 -3.71
CA PHE A 62 4.71 -2.12 -3.42
C PHE A 62 3.57 -1.48 -4.20
N GLU A 63 3.39 -1.80 -5.49
CA GLU A 63 2.25 -1.31 -6.29
C GLU A 63 0.91 -1.71 -5.66
N VAL A 64 0.78 -2.97 -5.24
CA VAL A 64 -0.43 -3.47 -4.54
C VAL A 64 -0.67 -2.70 -3.25
N ILE A 65 0.36 -2.54 -2.41
CA ILE A 65 0.26 -1.84 -1.13
C ILE A 65 -0.10 -0.36 -1.33
N HIS A 66 0.56 0.32 -2.27
CA HIS A 66 0.34 1.73 -2.58
C HIS A 66 -1.09 1.98 -3.08
N HIS A 67 -1.57 1.14 -4.00
CA HIS A 67 -2.94 1.22 -4.47
C HIS A 67 -3.95 0.96 -3.34
N LEU A 68 -3.75 -0.09 -2.56
CA LEU A 68 -4.60 -0.45 -1.43
C LEU A 68 -4.63 0.65 -0.35
N ARG A 69 -3.49 1.31 -0.08
CA ARG A 69 -3.40 2.43 0.86
C ARG A 69 -4.34 3.55 0.45
N LEU A 70 -4.34 3.96 -0.82
CA LEU A 70 -5.20 5.02 -1.33
C LEU A 70 -6.69 4.63 -1.27
N GLU A 71 -7.05 3.38 -1.57
CA GLU A 71 -8.44 2.91 -1.44
C GLU A 71 -8.92 2.85 0.02
N LEU A 72 -8.05 2.44 0.96
CA LEU A 72 -8.38 2.43 2.37
C LEU A 72 -8.53 3.85 2.92
N LEU A 73 -7.65 4.78 2.53
CA LEU A 73 -7.78 6.20 2.90
C LEU A 73 -9.08 6.83 2.37
N LYS A 74 -9.51 6.47 1.15
CA LYS A 74 -10.81 6.85 0.58
C LYS A 74 -12.00 6.40 1.45
N SER A 75 -11.86 5.27 2.11
CA SER A 75 -12.84 4.75 3.05
C SER A 75 -12.67 5.27 4.50
N GLY A 76 -11.69 6.15 4.75
CA GLY A 76 -11.35 6.66 6.08
C GLY A 76 -10.63 5.64 6.97
N ILE A 77 -10.03 4.61 6.39
CA ILE A 77 -9.36 3.52 7.10
C ILE A 77 -7.85 3.78 7.07
N ALA A 78 -7.27 4.07 8.24
CA ALA A 78 -5.83 4.12 8.39
C ALA A 78 -5.28 2.69 8.48
N CYS A 79 -4.39 2.33 7.56
CA CYS A 79 -3.72 1.03 7.55
C CYS A 79 -2.21 1.25 7.37
N ARG A 80 -1.41 0.41 8.03
CA ARG A 80 0.04 0.34 7.86
C ARG A 80 0.43 -0.99 7.24
N PHE A 81 1.58 -0.99 6.58
CA PHE A 81 2.03 -2.08 5.75
C PHE A 81 3.50 -2.39 5.99
N ALA A 82 3.83 -3.67 5.86
CA ALA A 82 5.21 -4.13 5.79
C ALA A 82 5.39 -4.97 4.53
N LEU A 83 6.38 -4.60 3.73
CA LEU A 83 6.81 -5.29 2.53
C LEU A 83 8.19 -5.89 2.78
N GLY A 84 8.35 -7.18 2.52
CA GLY A 84 9.63 -7.84 2.71
C GLY A 84 9.87 -8.95 1.71
N LEU A 85 11.14 -9.24 1.47
CA LEU A 85 11.58 -10.35 0.65
C LEU A 85 11.43 -11.67 1.43
N VAL A 86 10.91 -12.70 0.78
CA VAL A 86 10.64 -14.00 1.42
C VAL A 86 11.23 -15.14 0.61
N THR A 87 11.89 -16.06 1.30
CA THR A 87 12.28 -17.38 0.75
C THR A 87 11.42 -18.45 1.41
N LEU A 88 10.54 -19.11 0.64
CA LEU A 88 9.66 -20.14 1.17
C LEU A 88 10.39 -21.48 1.36
N HIS A 89 10.18 -22.11 2.51
CA HIS A 89 10.62 -23.47 2.85
C HIS A 89 9.48 -24.50 2.74
N THR A 90 8.25 -24.03 2.54
CA THR A 90 7.06 -24.84 2.25
C THR A 90 6.53 -24.52 0.85
N PRO A 91 5.68 -25.39 0.27
CA PRO A 91 4.98 -25.05 -0.96
C PRO A 91 4.19 -23.73 -0.84
N LEU A 92 4.16 -22.98 -1.93
CA LEU A 92 3.32 -21.78 -2.07
C LEU A 92 1.84 -22.19 -2.02
N ASN A 93 1.08 -21.60 -1.10
CA ASN A 93 -0.37 -21.72 -1.08
C ASN A 93 -0.99 -20.64 -1.98
N ARG A 94 -1.65 -21.05 -3.06
CA ARG A 94 -2.23 -20.12 -4.05
C ARG A 94 -3.65 -19.68 -3.71
N ASP A 95 -4.30 -20.36 -2.77
CA ASP A 95 -5.69 -20.08 -2.40
C ASP A 95 -5.79 -19.14 -1.21
N ARG A 96 -4.84 -19.24 -0.27
CA ARG A 96 -4.81 -18.45 0.97
C ARG A 96 -3.38 -18.25 1.46
N ALA A 97 -3.07 -17.07 1.96
CA ALA A 97 -1.74 -16.75 2.45
C ALA A 97 -1.44 -17.27 3.86
N TRP A 98 -1.85 -18.50 4.20
CA TRP A 98 -1.61 -19.13 5.52
C TRP A 98 -0.85 -20.45 5.40
N ASN A 99 -0.31 -20.90 6.54
CA ASN A 99 0.43 -22.17 6.66
C ASN A 99 1.67 -22.26 5.76
N MET A 100 2.30 -21.11 5.47
CA MET A 100 3.58 -21.04 4.79
C MET A 100 4.70 -20.73 5.78
N LEU A 101 5.83 -21.41 5.62
CA LEU A 101 7.06 -21.14 6.37
C LEU A 101 8.13 -20.65 5.40
N GLY A 102 8.93 -19.70 5.87
CA GLY A 102 9.98 -19.11 5.06
C GLY A 102 10.72 -18.02 5.80
N GLU A 103 11.96 -17.81 5.39
CA GLU A 103 12.76 -16.67 5.84
C GLU A 103 12.12 -15.37 5.35
N GLY A 104 12.19 -14.32 6.16
CA GLY A 104 11.59 -13.02 5.86
C GLY A 104 10.12 -12.85 6.28
N LEU A 105 9.32 -13.92 6.41
CA LEU A 105 7.92 -13.83 6.86
C LEU A 105 7.82 -13.31 8.30
N ALA A 106 8.61 -13.90 9.21
CA ALA A 106 8.65 -13.48 10.61
C ALA A 106 9.19 -12.05 10.74
N GLU A 107 10.28 -11.73 10.04
CA GLU A 107 10.90 -10.39 10.07
C GLU A 107 9.96 -9.31 9.54
N THR A 108 9.21 -9.59 8.45
CA THR A 108 8.20 -8.68 7.91
C THR A 108 7.08 -8.43 8.92
N ARG A 109 6.62 -9.49 9.61
CA ARG A 109 5.60 -9.36 10.65
C ARG A 109 6.11 -8.61 11.88
N ASP A 110 7.36 -8.84 12.28
CA ASP A 110 7.98 -8.08 13.37
C ASP A 110 8.14 -6.60 13.01
N ARG A 111 8.49 -6.28 11.76
CA ARG A 111 8.54 -4.90 11.27
C ARG A 111 7.16 -4.26 11.25
N LEU A 112 6.10 -4.99 10.89
CA LEU A 112 4.72 -4.49 10.98
C LEU A 112 4.32 -4.17 12.43
N ASN A 113 4.70 -5.02 13.38
CA ASN A 113 4.34 -4.88 14.79
C ASN A 113 5.19 -3.85 15.56
N ALA A 114 6.27 -3.34 14.97
CA ALA A 114 7.11 -2.32 15.59
C ALA A 114 6.28 -1.05 15.89
N LYS A 115 6.10 -0.72 17.17
CA LYS A 115 5.22 0.38 17.62
C LYS A 115 5.83 1.78 17.52
N LYS A 116 7.08 1.89 17.05
CA LYS A 116 7.86 3.14 17.12
C LYS A 116 7.77 4.03 15.88
N ASP A 117 7.16 3.54 14.81
CA ASP A 117 7.25 4.18 13.49
C ASP A 117 5.88 4.69 13.02
N PRO A 118 5.71 6.01 12.80
CA PRO A 118 4.47 6.60 12.28
C PRO A 118 4.22 6.26 10.82
N SER A 119 5.21 5.75 10.07
CA SER A 119 5.10 5.41 8.66
C SER A 119 4.08 4.31 8.41
N ALA A 120 3.21 4.55 7.42
CA ALA A 120 2.33 3.55 6.85
C ALA A 120 3.08 2.54 5.98
N TYR A 121 4.28 2.86 5.49
CA TYR A 121 5.08 1.98 4.63
C TYR A 121 6.36 1.56 5.33
N ARG A 122 6.57 0.24 5.44
CA ARG A 122 7.76 -0.33 6.07
C ARG A 122 8.39 -1.40 5.20
N PHE A 123 9.71 -1.46 5.18
CA PHE A 123 10.46 -2.29 4.24
C PHE A 123 11.44 -3.22 4.95
N VAL A 124 11.50 -4.47 4.50
CA VAL A 124 12.40 -5.51 5.01
C VAL A 124 13.18 -6.12 3.85
N LEU A 125 14.40 -5.62 3.62
CA LEU A 125 15.29 -6.06 2.54
C LEU A 125 16.43 -6.95 3.06
N GLY A 126 16.09 -7.86 3.97
CA GLY A 126 17.01 -8.80 4.61
C GLY A 126 18.21 -8.11 5.25
N ARG A 127 19.44 -8.50 4.88
CA ARG A 127 20.68 -8.00 5.52
C ARG A 127 20.98 -6.51 5.25
N GLN A 128 20.22 -5.84 4.39
CA GLN A 128 20.43 -4.43 4.04
C GLN A 128 19.66 -3.46 4.96
N LYS A 129 19.83 -3.59 6.28
CA LYS A 129 19.11 -2.75 7.26
C LYS A 129 19.20 -1.23 6.97
N PRO A 130 20.36 -0.65 6.61
CA PRO A 130 20.43 0.79 6.31
C PRO A 130 19.55 1.21 5.13
N VAL A 131 19.36 0.34 4.13
CA VAL A 131 18.48 0.60 2.98
C VAL A 131 17.02 0.53 3.41
N SER A 132 16.65 -0.48 4.21
CA SER A 132 15.31 -0.54 4.82
C SER A 132 14.99 0.73 5.61
N ASP A 133 15.92 1.21 6.45
CA ASP A 133 15.70 2.42 7.25
C ASP A 133 15.58 3.68 6.35
N LEU A 134 16.31 3.74 5.22
CA LEU A 134 16.17 4.82 4.24
C LEU A 134 14.81 4.79 3.54
N LEU A 135 14.34 3.60 3.11
CA LEU A 135 13.04 3.45 2.49
C LEU A 135 11.90 3.75 3.47
N ASP A 136 12.05 3.37 4.74
CA ASP A 136 11.09 3.72 5.79
C ASP A 136 11.01 5.24 5.96
N ALA A 137 12.13 5.97 5.94
CA ALA A 137 12.12 7.43 5.99
C ALA A 137 11.44 8.07 4.76
N VAL A 138 11.60 7.50 3.56
CA VAL A 138 10.84 7.92 2.38
C VAL A 138 9.35 7.61 2.55
N GLY A 139 9.02 6.44 3.09
CA GLY A 139 7.66 6.01 3.43
C GLY A 139 6.99 6.92 4.46
N GLU A 140 7.74 7.43 5.43
CA GLU A 140 7.26 8.40 6.40
C GLU A 140 6.87 9.71 5.71
N GLY A 141 7.70 10.21 4.79
CA GLY A 141 7.37 11.39 3.98
C GLY A 141 6.12 11.21 3.11
N LEU A 142 5.94 10.02 2.50
CA LEU A 142 4.71 9.67 1.80
C LEU A 142 3.50 9.68 2.74
N THR A 143 3.65 9.10 3.93
CA THR A 143 2.60 9.02 4.95
C THR A 143 2.18 10.41 5.44
N ASP A 144 3.15 11.30 5.69
CA ASP A 144 2.89 12.68 6.12
C ASP A 144 2.10 13.46 5.07
N MET A 145 2.49 13.35 3.79
CA MET A 145 1.74 13.97 2.69
C MET A 145 0.32 13.40 2.57
N GLU A 146 0.15 12.08 2.60
CA GLU A 146 -1.15 11.42 2.49
C GLU A 146 -2.13 11.82 3.59
N THR A 147 -1.63 11.89 4.83
CA THR A 147 -2.44 12.25 5.99
C THR A 147 -2.70 13.75 6.09
N GLY A 148 -1.82 14.58 5.51
CA GLY A 148 -1.98 16.03 5.42
C GLY A 148 -2.94 16.52 4.34
N TRP A 149 -3.35 15.67 3.40
CA TRP A 149 -4.27 16.07 2.34
C TRP A 149 -5.69 16.36 2.86
N SER A 150 -6.21 17.52 2.51
CA SER A 150 -7.64 17.82 2.64
C SER A 150 -8.48 16.91 1.72
N THR A 151 -9.76 16.75 2.04
CA THR A 151 -10.73 15.99 1.22
C THR A 151 -10.74 16.45 -0.25
N SER A 152 -10.55 17.75 -0.50
CA SER A 152 -10.50 18.29 -1.86
C SER A 152 -9.21 17.87 -2.59
N GLN A 153 -8.06 18.02 -1.94
CA GLN A 153 -6.75 17.61 -2.47
C GLN A 153 -6.70 16.12 -2.77
N PHE A 154 -7.09 15.30 -1.79
CA PHE A 154 -7.14 13.86 -1.94
C PHE A 154 -8.10 13.44 -3.06
N GLY A 155 -9.24 14.13 -3.17
CA GLY A 155 -10.17 13.92 -4.27
C GLY A 155 -9.60 14.25 -5.65
N TYR A 156 -8.70 15.25 -5.78
CA TYR A 156 -7.99 15.50 -7.04
C TYR A 156 -6.97 14.39 -7.33
N VAL A 157 -6.22 13.96 -6.31
CA VAL A 157 -5.23 12.88 -6.43
C VAL A 157 -5.87 11.58 -6.91
N LEU A 158 -6.96 11.14 -6.26
CA LEU A 158 -7.69 9.93 -6.66
C LEU A 158 -8.26 10.03 -8.07
N ALA A 159 -8.90 11.16 -8.41
CA ALA A 159 -9.46 11.35 -9.74
C ALA A 159 -8.36 11.37 -10.82
N LEU A 160 -7.19 11.94 -10.51
CA LEU A 160 -6.07 11.96 -11.44
C LEU A 160 -5.53 10.55 -11.70
N ARG A 161 -5.43 9.72 -10.65
CA ARG A 161 -5.07 8.30 -10.79
C ARG A 161 -6.09 7.55 -11.65
N ASP A 162 -7.37 7.67 -11.32
CA ASP A 162 -8.45 6.93 -11.99
C ASP A 162 -8.63 7.34 -13.46
N LEU A 163 -8.25 8.57 -13.81
CA LEU A 163 -8.33 9.13 -15.16
C LEU A 163 -6.98 9.14 -15.89
N GLY A 164 -5.99 8.39 -15.42
CA GLY A 164 -4.71 8.21 -16.12
C GLY A 164 -3.89 9.49 -16.28
N GLY A 165 -3.99 10.44 -15.35
CA GLY A 165 -3.25 11.70 -15.39
C GLY A 165 -3.93 12.85 -16.13
N ASP A 166 -5.14 12.65 -16.67
CA ASP A 166 -5.84 13.72 -17.41
C ASP A 166 -6.47 14.77 -16.48
N VAL A 167 -5.73 15.86 -16.26
CA VAL A 167 -6.18 17.01 -15.46
C VAL A 167 -7.44 17.66 -16.03
N GLY A 168 -7.64 17.65 -17.35
CA GLY A 168 -8.83 18.20 -18.00
C GLY A 168 -10.08 17.36 -17.69
N ALA A 169 -9.95 16.04 -17.76
CA ALA A 169 -11.01 15.11 -17.36
C ALA A 169 -11.32 15.24 -15.86
N VAL A 170 -10.30 15.37 -15.00
CA VAL A 170 -10.49 15.62 -13.56
C VAL A 170 -11.29 16.89 -13.31
N ALA A 171 -10.93 17.98 -13.99
CA ALA A 171 -11.62 19.27 -13.86
C ALA A 171 -13.10 19.16 -14.24
N LYS A 172 -13.39 18.48 -15.36
CA LYS A 172 -14.75 18.23 -15.84
C LYS A 172 -15.56 17.38 -14.85
N THR A 173 -15.02 16.24 -14.41
CA THR A 173 -15.70 15.31 -13.48
C THR A 173 -15.98 15.96 -12.12
N ARG A 174 -15.11 16.85 -11.66
CA ARG A 174 -15.26 17.55 -10.37
C ARG A 174 -15.99 18.89 -10.47
N GLY A 175 -16.37 19.34 -11.66
CA GLY A 175 -17.09 20.60 -11.86
C GLY A 175 -16.27 21.84 -11.48
N VAL A 176 -14.94 21.80 -11.63
CA VAL A 176 -14.03 22.90 -11.30
C VAL A 176 -13.19 23.32 -12.50
N GLY A 177 -12.58 24.51 -12.44
CA GLY A 177 -11.61 24.93 -13.45
C GLY A 177 -10.29 24.15 -13.35
N VAL A 178 -9.63 23.91 -14.48
CA VAL A 178 -8.30 23.25 -14.57
C VAL A 178 -7.27 23.88 -13.63
N ARG A 179 -7.27 25.22 -13.50
CA ARG A 179 -6.39 25.95 -12.58
C ARG A 179 -6.60 25.56 -11.12
N SER A 180 -7.84 25.27 -10.72
CA SER A 180 -8.15 24.81 -9.36
C SER A 180 -7.60 23.42 -9.08
N VAL A 181 -7.61 22.54 -10.09
CA VAL A 181 -7.00 21.20 -10.00
C VAL A 181 -5.49 21.33 -9.80
N TYR A 182 -4.80 22.08 -10.67
CA TYR A 182 -3.35 22.31 -10.51
C TYR A 182 -2.99 22.95 -9.17
N LYS A 183 -3.75 23.94 -8.71
CA LYS A 183 -3.55 24.53 -7.38
C LYS A 183 -3.72 23.49 -6.27
N GLY A 184 -4.73 22.63 -6.37
CA GLY A 184 -4.97 21.55 -5.43
C GLY A 184 -3.82 20.55 -5.38
N LEU A 185 -3.37 20.07 -6.54
CA LEU A 185 -2.24 19.14 -6.67
C LEU A 185 -0.93 19.75 -6.16
N HIS A 186 -0.67 21.02 -6.49
CA HIS A 186 0.51 21.72 -5.99
C HIS A 186 0.48 21.86 -4.46
N SER A 187 -0.65 22.30 -3.89
CA SER A 187 -0.83 22.36 -2.43
C SER A 187 -0.77 20.98 -1.76
N ALA A 188 -1.01 19.91 -2.50
CA ALA A 188 -0.89 18.52 -2.05
C ALA A 188 0.55 17.98 -2.16
N ASN A 189 1.52 18.78 -2.62
CA ASN A 189 2.87 18.35 -2.94
C ASN A 189 2.92 17.16 -3.92
N TRP A 190 1.96 17.09 -4.85
CA TRP A 190 1.77 15.95 -5.74
C TRP A 190 3.04 15.58 -6.53
N ASP A 191 3.79 16.55 -7.04
CA ASP A 191 5.01 16.28 -7.80
C ASP A 191 6.11 15.65 -6.94
N LEU A 192 6.21 16.02 -5.66
CA LEU A 192 7.14 15.41 -4.72
C LEU A 192 6.68 14.00 -4.35
N TYR A 193 5.38 13.85 -4.07
CA TYR A 193 4.76 12.56 -3.77
C TYR A 193 5.02 11.55 -4.89
N GLN A 194 4.71 11.92 -6.14
CA GLN A 194 4.96 11.07 -7.31
C GLN A 194 6.43 10.71 -7.46
N ARG A 195 7.33 11.67 -7.27
CA ARG A 195 8.78 11.41 -7.34
C ARG A 195 9.23 10.40 -6.29
N GLN A 196 8.71 10.49 -5.06
CA GLN A 196 9.04 9.54 -4.00
C GLN A 196 8.47 8.15 -4.30
N VAL A 197 7.22 8.05 -4.76
CA VAL A 197 6.61 6.78 -5.19
C VAL A 197 7.44 6.14 -6.32
N SER A 198 7.80 6.90 -7.35
CA SER A 198 8.63 6.41 -8.46
C SER A 198 10.04 6.02 -8.02
N ALA A 199 10.64 6.73 -7.06
CA ALA A 199 11.95 6.38 -6.53
C ALA A 199 11.91 5.06 -5.76
N VAL A 200 10.89 4.84 -4.91
CA VAL A 200 10.70 3.57 -4.20
C VAL A 200 10.42 2.44 -5.18
N SER A 201 9.47 2.61 -6.11
CA SER A 201 9.13 1.63 -7.14
C SER A 201 10.35 1.25 -7.99
N GLY A 202 11.08 2.23 -8.53
CA GLY A 202 12.27 1.98 -9.35
C GLY A 202 13.42 1.32 -8.57
N PHE A 203 13.59 1.67 -7.29
CA PHE A 203 14.56 1.01 -6.43
C PHE A 203 14.19 -0.46 -6.17
N LEU A 204 12.92 -0.76 -5.86
CA LEU A 204 12.46 -2.12 -5.61
C LEU A 204 12.54 -2.99 -6.87
N ALA A 205 12.23 -2.44 -8.04
CA ALA A 205 12.41 -3.13 -9.32
C ALA A 205 13.89 -3.48 -9.58
N GLU A 206 14.84 -2.61 -9.20
CA GLU A 206 16.26 -2.97 -9.24
C GLU A 206 16.62 -4.06 -8.21
N GLN A 207 16.07 -4.01 -7.00
CA GLN A 207 16.28 -5.09 -6.03
C GLN A 207 15.74 -6.43 -6.54
N ASP A 208 14.60 -6.43 -7.23
CA ASP A 208 14.04 -7.62 -7.85
C ASP A 208 14.99 -8.21 -8.90
N ARG A 209 15.53 -7.37 -9.79
CA ARG A 209 16.55 -7.79 -10.78
C ARG A 209 17.78 -8.41 -10.11
N LEU A 210 18.30 -7.78 -9.05
CA LEU A 210 19.46 -8.29 -8.30
C LEU A 210 19.17 -9.59 -7.55
N ALA A 211 17.94 -9.78 -7.07
CA ALA A 211 17.49 -11.00 -6.39
C ALA A 211 17.10 -12.12 -7.37
N GLY A 212 17.07 -11.86 -8.68
CA GLY A 212 16.62 -12.82 -9.69
C GLY A 212 15.11 -13.06 -9.65
N LEU A 213 14.35 -12.14 -9.06
CA LEU A 213 12.89 -12.15 -9.13
C LEU A 213 12.48 -11.66 -10.53
N ARG A 214 11.58 -12.39 -11.17
CA ARG A 214 11.09 -12.02 -12.50
C ARG A 214 9.95 -11.02 -12.33
N ASP A 215 10.14 -9.80 -12.83
CA ASP A 215 9.03 -8.94 -13.18
C ASP A 215 8.29 -9.54 -14.39
N CYS A 216 6.98 -9.35 -14.43
CA CYS A 216 6.22 -9.60 -15.65
C CYS A 216 6.62 -8.50 -16.64
N ASP A 217 7.54 -8.79 -17.56
CA ASP A 217 7.58 -8.06 -18.83
C ASP A 217 6.26 -8.35 -19.57
N THR A 218 5.37 -7.35 -19.56
CA THR A 218 4.18 -7.11 -20.41
C THR A 218 3.18 -8.26 -20.61
#